data_AF-A0A9E5TGE0-F1
#
_entry.id   AF-A0A9E5TGE0-F1
#
_cell.length_a   1.000
_cell.length_b   1.000
_cell.length_c   1.000
_cell.angle_alpha   90.00
_cell.angle_beta   90.00
_cell.angle_gamma   90.00
#
_symmetry.space_group_name_H-M   'P 1'
#
loop_
_entity.id
_entity.type
_entity.pdbx_description
1 polymer ?
#
loop_
_entity_poly.entity_id
_entity_poly.type
_entity_poly.pdbx_seq_one_letter_code
_entity_poly.pdbx_strand_id
1 'polypeptide(L)' 'MDGNELAAQFIADTRWDDLPGAVQHKVKMCLVDIVAAIVGGVLTPISDITAAYAPVAWPGDEATILLHDRQAS' A
#
# COMPACT_ATOMS: atom_id res chain seq x y z
N MET A 1 -4.87 -28.59 -10.16
CA MET A 1 -4.97 -27.12 -10.18
C MET A 1 -3.63 -26.60 -9.70
N ASP A 2 -2.97 -25.79 -10.51
CA ASP A 2 -1.71 -25.16 -10.13
C ASP A 2 -1.96 -24.17 -8.97
N GLY A 3 -0.99 -24.01 -8.07
CA GLY A 3 -1.10 -23.06 -6.96
C GLY A 3 -1.27 -21.61 -7.45
N ASN A 4 -0.65 -21.27 -8.58
CA ASN A 4 -0.78 -19.96 -9.19
C ASN A 4 -2.18 -19.72 -9.76
N GLU A 5 -2.81 -20.74 -10.35
CA GLU A 5 -4.19 -20.66 -10.85
C GLU A 5 -5.17 -20.38 -9.70
N LEU A 6 -5.01 -21.09 -8.58
CA LEU A 6 -5.81 -20.89 -7.37
C LEU A 6 -5.64 -19.48 -6.79
N ALA A 7 -4.40 -18.99 -6.71
CA ALA A 7 -4.12 -17.66 -6.19
C ALA A 7 -4.69 -16.55 -7.11
N ALA A 8 -4.51 -16.69 -8.42
CA ALA A 8 -5.04 -15.74 -9.40
C ALA A 8 -6.57 -15.68 -9.32
N GLN A 9 -7.24 -16.84 -9.22
CA GLN A 9 -8.69 -16.89 -9.10
C GLN A 9 -9.17 -16.27 -7.78
N PHE A 10 -8.53 -16.59 -6.66
CA PHE A 10 -8.84 -15.96 -5.37
C PHE A 10 -8.73 -14.44 -5.43
N ILE A 11 -7.66 -13.89 -6.02
CA ILE A 11 -7.45 -12.44 -6.15
C ILE A 11 -8.52 -11.80 -7.04
N ALA A 12 -8.87 -12.43 -8.17
CA ALA A 12 -9.83 -11.88 -9.13
C ALA A 12 -11.27 -11.90 -8.61
N ASP A 13 -11.65 -12.96 -7.90
CA ASP A 13 -13.04 -13.23 -7.53
C ASP A 13 -13.40 -12.68 -6.14
N THR A 14 -12.44 -12.45 -5.25
CA THR A 14 -12.70 -11.95 -3.89
C THR A 14 -13.41 -10.60 -3.90
N ARG A 15 -14.55 -10.52 -3.20
CA ARG A 15 -15.24 -9.26 -2.88
C ARG A 15 -15.18 -8.99 -1.38
N TRP A 16 -15.28 -7.72 -1.02
CA TRP A 16 -15.23 -7.29 0.37
C TRP A 16 -16.31 -7.97 1.22
N ASP A 17 -17.53 -8.07 0.69
CA ASP A 17 -18.67 -8.63 1.41
C ASP A 17 -18.58 -10.16 1.60
N ASP A 18 -17.76 -10.83 0.78
CA ASP A 18 -17.49 -12.27 0.91
C ASP A 18 -16.44 -12.58 1.99
N LEU A 19 -15.70 -11.57 2.47
CA LEU A 19 -14.68 -11.75 3.49
C LEU A 19 -15.33 -11.94 4.89
N PRO A 20 -14.86 -12.89 5.70
CA PRO A 20 -15.35 -13.06 7.07
C PRO A 20 -15.22 -11.77 7.88
N GLY A 21 -16.17 -11.49 8.77
CA GLY A 21 -16.17 -10.27 9.58
C GLY A 21 -14.87 -10.06 10.39
N ALA A 22 -14.24 -11.15 10.84
CA ALA A 22 -12.94 -11.10 11.51
C ALA A 22 -11.82 -10.60 10.58
N VAL A 23 -11.82 -10.98 9.31
CA VAL A 23 -10.86 -10.52 8.30
C VAL A 23 -11.09 -9.04 8.02
N GLN A 24 -12.34 -8.64 7.78
CA GLN A 24 -12.70 -7.24 7.55
C GLN A 24 -12.26 -6.33 8.71
N HIS A 25 -12.50 -6.76 9.95
CA HIS A 25 -12.08 -6.03 11.14
C HIS A 25 -10.55 -5.93 11.23
N LYS A 26 -9.83 -7.02 10.98
CA LYS A 26 -8.37 -7.02 11.02
C LYS A 26 -7.76 -6.13 9.95
N VAL A 27 -8.29 -6.13 8.73
CA VAL A 27 -7.85 -5.25 7.64
C VAL A 27 -7.96 -3.78 8.03
N LYS A 28 -9.07 -3.37 8.66
CA LYS A 28 -9.24 -1.99 9.16
C LYS A 28 -8.19 -1.63 10.21
N MET A 29 -7.88 -2.54 11.13
CA MET A 29 -6.81 -2.31 12.12
C MET A 29 -5.44 -2.21 11.45
N CYS A 30 -5.13 -3.07 10.49
CA CYS A 30 -3.88 -3.01 9.73
C CYS A 30 -3.77 -1.72 8.91
N LEU A 31 -4.88 -1.19 8.40
CA LEU A 31 -4.89 0.10 7.71
C LEU A 31 -4.49 1.24 8.67
N VAL A 32 -5.06 1.27 9.88
CA VAL A 32 -4.71 2.27 10.90
C VAL A 32 -3.24 2.14 11.31
N ASP A 33 -2.76 0.91 11.49
CA ASP A 33 -1.37 0.61 11.82
C ASP A 33 -0.40 1.13 10.76
N ILE A 34 -0.67 0.86 9.48
CA ILE A 34 0.15 1.32 8.35
C ILE A 34 0.16 2.85 8.29
N VAL A 35 -0.98 3.51 8.49
CA VAL A 35 -1.03 4.99 8.52
C VAL A 35 -0.17 5.54 9.66
N ALA A 36 -0.24 4.94 10.85
CA ALA A 36 0.60 5.34 11.98
C ALA A 36 2.10 5.13 11.70
N ALA A 37 2.45 4.00 11.07
CA ALA A 37 3.81 3.71 10.64
C ALA A 37 4.32 4.72 9.59
N ILE A 38 3.47 5.16 8.66
CA ILE A 38 3.80 6.20 7.68
C ILE A 38 4.06 7.54 8.38
N VAL A 39 3.16 7.96 9.28
CA VAL A 39 3.30 9.21 10.03
C VAL A 39 4.56 9.22 10.91
N GLY A 40 4.88 8.11 11.56
CA GLY A 40 6.13 7.99 12.32
C GLY A 40 7.37 7.91 11.42
N GLY A 41 7.25 7.19 10.31
CA GLY A 41 8.33 6.92 9.37
C GLY A 41 8.76 8.12 8.55
N VAL A 42 7.85 9.08 8.28
CA VAL A 42 8.17 10.30 7.51
C VAL A 42 9.28 11.13 8.17
N LEU A 43 9.43 11.01 9.49
CA LEU A 43 10.45 11.74 10.26
C LEU A 43 11.86 11.13 10.11
N THR A 44 11.98 9.98 9.45
CA THR A 44 13.26 9.30 9.28
C THR A 44 13.99 9.83 8.03
N PRO A 45 15.33 9.99 8.07
CA PRO A 45 16.10 10.50 6.93
C PRO A 45 15.93 9.67 5.65
N ILE A 46 15.69 8.36 5.80
CA ILE A 46 15.48 7.48 4.65
C ILE A 46 14.19 7.81 3.91
N SER A 47 13.15 8.31 4.60
CA SER A 47 11.90 8.73 3.95
C SER A 47 12.13 9.89 2.99
N ASP A 48 12.91 10.90 3.38
CA ASP A 48 13.25 12.03 2.51
C ASP A 48 14.07 11.60 1.29
N ILE A 49 15.04 10.71 1.50
CA ILE A 49 15.90 10.18 0.43
C ILE A 49 15.08 9.40 -0.58
N THR A 50 14.21 8.49 -0.13
CA THR A 50 13.39 7.69 -1.05
C THR A 50 12.35 8.53 -1.75
N ALA A 51 11.73 9.50 -1.06
CA ALA A 51 10.80 10.43 -1.68
C ALA A 51 11.47 11.34 -2.73
N ALA A 52 12.76 11.65 -2.58
CA ALA A 52 13.52 12.44 -3.57
C ALA A 52 13.93 11.60 -4.78
N TYR A 53 14.24 10.32 -4.55
CA TYR A 53 14.65 9.39 -5.59
C TYR A 53 13.47 8.90 -6.45
N ALA A 54 12.29 8.71 -5.85
CA ALA A 54 11.15 8.10 -6.54
C ALA A 54 10.76 8.79 -7.87
N PRO A 55 10.65 10.14 -7.97
CA PRO A 55 10.30 10.79 -9.24
C PRO A 55 11.37 10.63 -10.35
N VAL A 56 12.62 10.32 -9.97
CA VAL A 56 13.71 10.08 -10.93
C VAL A 56 13.63 8.66 -11.49
N ALA A 57 13.32 7.68 -10.65
CA ALA A 57 13.22 6.28 -11.04
C ALA A 57 11.86 5.93 -11.68
N TRP A 58 10.80 6.65 -11.28
CA TRP A 58 9.41 6.44 -11.66
C TRP A 58 8.76 7.78 -12.04
N PRO A 59 9.11 8.33 -13.21
CA PRO A 59 8.61 9.63 -13.62
C PRO A 59 7.10 9.56 -13.93
N GLY A 60 6.33 10.44 -13.28
CA GLY A 60 4.89 10.57 -13.47
C GLY A 60 4.23 11.17 -12.24
N ASP A 61 2.92 11.41 -12.31
CA ASP A 61 2.12 12.05 -11.28
C ASP A 61 0.85 11.27 -10.93
N GLU A 62 0.83 9.96 -11.17
CA GLU A 62 -0.35 9.13 -10.97
C GLU A 62 -0.55 8.74 -9.50
N ALA A 63 0.52 8.74 -8.70
CA ALA A 63 0.47 8.42 -7.28
C ALA A 63 1.15 9.47 -6.39
N THR A 64 0.52 9.79 -5.25
CA THR A 64 1.07 10.66 -4.22
C THR A 64 2.06 9.92 -3.32
N ILE A 65 3.21 10.54 -3.08
CA ILE A 65 4.12 10.11 -2.00
C ILE A 65 3.60 10.72 -0.70
N LEU A 66 2.92 9.93 0.12
CA LEU A 66 2.23 10.45 1.32
C LEU A 66 3.15 11.25 2.23
N LEU A 67 2.65 12.40 2.70
CA LEU A 67 3.34 13.36 3.58
C LEU A 67 4.61 14.00 2.98
N HIS A 68 4.84 13.76 1.69
CA HIS A 68 5.80 14.48 0.87
C HIS A 68 5.01 15.25 -0.19
N ASP A 69 5.41 16.49 -0.48
CA ASP A 69 4.78 17.29 -1.55
C ASP A 69 5.31 16.84 -2.93
N ARG A 70 5.13 15.54 -3.24
CA ARG A 70 5.73 14.85 -4.40
C ARG A 70 4.83 13.73 -4.93
N GLN A 71 5.04 13.37 -6.20
CA GLN A 71 4.30 12.33 -6.92
C GLN A 71 5.25 11.49 -7.79
N ALA A 72 4.84 10.25 -8.13
CA ALA A 72 5.58 9.30 -8.97
C ALA A 72 4.62 8.27 -9.62
N SER A 73 5.12 7.47 -10.57
CA SER A 73 4.35 6.46 -11.34
C SER A 73 5.06 5.11 -11.53
#